data_AF-A0A091AQX7-F1
#
_entry.id   AF-A0A091AQX7-F1
#
_cell.length_a   1.000
_cell.length_b   1.000
_cell.length_c   1.000
_cell.angle_alpha   90.00
_cell.angle_beta   90.00
_cell.angle_gamma   90.00
#
_symmetry.space_group_name_H-M   'P 1'
#
loop_
_entity.id
_entity.type
_entity.pdbx_description
1 polymer ?
#
loop_
_entity_poly.entity_id
_entity_poly.type
_entity_poly.pdbx_seq_one_letter_code
_entity_poly.pdbx_strand_id
1 'polypeptide(L)'
;MALIVYELLFANFVPSEDWYRIGNGLAIAAAVGAAAAMYWGYATGRMRTQEGASLFNKVLMYTLLPFMLYAMFWMIIVHALPDLVTLAVGDPHEEPASLIRDEYHGRRGCRYRVEGEALRRKFLSHVCIGEMFFAELPDRPVALVLKGKATWFGFHVSHVARDTTSP
;
A
#
# COMPACT_ATOMS: atom_id res chain seq x y z
N MET A 1 -3.24 18.68 -2.49
CA MET A 1 -3.90 17.75 -3.44
C MET A 1 -3.17 16.41 -3.56
N ALA A 2 -1.85 16.36 -3.82
CA ALA A 2 -1.11 15.09 -3.95
C ALA A 2 -1.18 14.18 -2.70
N LEU A 3 -1.16 14.76 -1.49
CA LEU A 3 -1.30 14.00 -0.23
C LEU A 3 -2.68 13.34 -0.06
N ILE A 4 -3.75 13.98 -0.56
CA ILE A 4 -5.11 13.45 -0.46
C ILE A 4 -5.29 12.26 -1.43
N VAL A 5 -4.73 12.37 -2.64
CA VAL A 5 -4.74 11.26 -3.62
C VAL A 5 -3.90 10.07 -3.12
N TYR A 6 -2.78 10.33 -2.45
CA TYR A 6 -1.92 9.29 -1.87
C TYR A 6 -2.59 8.55 -0.70
N GLU A 7 -3.24 9.28 0.21
CA GLU A 7 -3.99 8.65 1.31
C GLU A 7 -5.26 7.93 0.81
N LEU A 8 -5.90 8.39 -0.27
CA LEU A 8 -7.11 7.76 -0.79
C LEU A 8 -6.87 6.51 -1.65
N LEU A 9 -5.78 6.44 -2.43
CA LEU A 9 -5.58 5.38 -3.44
C LEU A 9 -4.68 4.21 -3.01
N PHE A 10 -3.91 4.33 -1.94
CA PHE A 10 -2.93 3.30 -1.57
C PHE A 10 -3.08 2.80 -0.14
N ALA A 11 -3.74 3.58 0.72
CA ALA A 11 -3.79 3.31 2.14
C ALA A 11 -5.01 2.51 2.58
N ASN A 12 -5.85 1.99 1.68
CA ASN A 12 -7.07 1.26 2.04
C ASN A 12 -7.15 -0.17 1.49
N PHE A 13 -6.20 -0.55 0.63
CA PHE A 13 -6.20 -1.86 -0.01
C PHE A 13 -5.32 -2.88 0.71
N VAL A 14 -5.91 -4.04 1.03
CA VAL A 14 -5.22 -5.21 1.54
C VAL A 14 -5.14 -6.24 0.40
N PRO A 15 -3.97 -6.48 -0.20
CA PRO A 15 -3.84 -7.49 -1.23
C PRO A 15 -4.08 -8.90 -0.66
N SER A 16 -4.73 -9.75 -1.47
CA SER A 16 -4.83 -11.18 -1.20
C SER A 16 -3.44 -11.81 -1.21
N GLU A 17 -3.26 -12.93 -0.52
CA GLU A 17 -1.96 -13.58 -0.45
C GLU A 17 -1.47 -14.04 -1.83
N ASP A 18 -2.38 -14.59 -2.64
CA ASP A 18 -2.10 -15.04 -4.00
C ASP A 18 -1.67 -13.87 -4.89
N TRP A 19 -2.43 -12.78 -4.87
CA TRP A 19 -2.07 -11.60 -5.66
C TRP A 19 -0.79 -10.95 -5.17
N TYR A 20 -0.57 -10.87 -3.86
CA TYR A 20 0.67 -10.33 -3.32
C TYR A 20 1.89 -11.10 -3.86
N ARG A 21 1.82 -12.43 -3.88
CA ARG A 21 2.91 -13.28 -4.39
C ARG A 21 3.12 -13.09 -5.91
N ILE A 22 2.05 -13.13 -6.70
CA ILE A 22 2.10 -12.98 -8.16
C ILE A 22 2.54 -11.56 -8.54
N GLY A 23 1.87 -10.55 -7.98
CA GLY A 23 2.14 -9.13 -8.20
C GLY A 23 3.56 -8.74 -7.81
N ASN A 24 4.10 -9.31 -6.73
CA ASN A 24 5.51 -9.11 -6.37
C ASN A 24 6.46 -9.65 -7.45
N GLY A 25 6.20 -10.85 -7.99
CA GLY A 25 6.97 -11.41 -9.10
C GLY A 25 6.90 -10.55 -10.36
N LEU A 26 5.70 -10.05 -10.69
CA LEU A 26 5.50 -9.12 -11.82
C LEU A 26 6.24 -7.79 -11.60
N ALA A 27 6.23 -7.24 -10.39
CA ALA A 27 6.95 -6.02 -10.04
C ALA A 27 8.47 -6.16 -10.17
N ILE A 28 9.03 -7.29 -9.72
CA ILE A 28 10.45 -7.61 -9.90
C ILE A 28 10.78 -7.71 -11.40
N ALA A 29 10.00 -8.46 -12.16
CA ALA A 29 10.22 -8.63 -13.59
C ALA A 29 10.17 -7.29 -14.35
N ALA A 30 9.18 -6.44 -14.03
CA ALA A 30 9.04 -5.10 -14.59
C ALA A 30 10.23 -4.20 -14.23
N ALA A 31 10.66 -4.21 -12.96
CA ALA A 31 11.79 -3.42 -12.48
C ALA A 31 13.12 -3.83 -13.14
N VAL A 32 13.38 -5.13 -13.24
CA VAL A 32 14.57 -5.67 -13.91
C VAL A 32 14.55 -5.32 -15.40
N GLY A 33 13.42 -5.51 -16.07
CA GLY A 33 13.26 -5.15 -17.49
C GLY A 33 13.49 -3.66 -17.74
N ALA A 34 12.90 -2.80 -16.92
CA ALA A 34 13.07 -1.34 -17.01
C ALA A 34 14.52 -0.92 -16.72
N ALA A 35 15.14 -1.46 -15.67
CA ALA A 35 16.53 -1.16 -15.33
C ALA A 35 17.48 -1.60 -16.45
N ALA A 36 17.29 -2.81 -17.00
CA ALA A 36 18.08 -3.32 -18.12
C ALA A 36 17.92 -2.45 -19.37
N ALA A 37 16.70 -2.02 -19.69
CA ALA A 37 16.44 -1.12 -20.81
C ALA A 37 17.12 0.25 -20.62
N MET A 38 17.09 0.80 -19.40
CA MET A 38 17.77 2.05 -19.08
C MET A 38 19.30 1.90 -19.18
N TYR A 39 19.87 0.84 -18.61
CA TYR A 39 21.31 0.56 -18.72
C TYR A 39 21.75 0.34 -20.16
N TRP A 40 20.94 -0.36 -20.96
CA TRP A 40 21.17 -0.49 -22.39
C TRP A 40 21.13 0.88 -23.09
N GLY A 41 20.18 1.73 -22.73
CA GLY A 41 20.10 3.11 -23.22
C GLY A 41 21.35 3.94 -22.89
N TYR A 42 21.90 3.79 -21.69
CA TYR A 42 23.17 4.43 -21.30
C TYR A 42 24.37 3.84 -22.03
N ALA A 43 24.46 2.51 -22.14
CA ALA A 43 25.56 1.81 -22.80
C ALA A 43 25.63 2.12 -24.32
N THR A 44 24.48 2.31 -24.96
CA THR A 44 24.37 2.66 -26.39
C THR A 44 24.43 4.17 -26.66
N GLY A 45 24.58 5.00 -25.63
CA GLY A 45 24.59 6.46 -25.76
C GLY A 45 23.24 7.10 -26.13
N ARG A 46 22.15 6.33 -26.12
CA ARG A 46 20.78 6.81 -26.37
C ARG A 46 20.25 7.65 -25.21
N MET A 47 20.76 7.43 -24.00
CA MET A 47 20.44 8.22 -22.81
C MET A 47 21.69 8.96 -22.34
N ARG A 48 21.58 10.27 -22.12
CA ARG A 48 22.67 11.09 -21.62
C ARG A 48 22.75 10.96 -20.10
N THR A 49 23.96 10.78 -19.59
CA THR A 49 24.22 10.95 -18.15
C THR A 49 24.37 12.43 -17.84
N GLN A 50 24.06 12.83 -16.61
CA GLN A 50 24.27 14.21 -16.19
C GLN A 50 25.77 14.55 -16.28
N GLU A 51 26.10 15.48 -17.17
CA GLU A 51 27.45 15.99 -17.33
C GLU A 51 27.86 16.74 -16.04
N GLY A 52 29.06 16.46 -15.53
CA GLY A 52 29.57 17.06 -14.28
C GLY A 52 29.22 16.30 -12.99
N ALA A 53 28.43 15.23 -13.02
CA ALA A 53 28.21 14.39 -11.82
C ALA A 53 29.49 13.64 -11.43
N SER A 54 29.82 13.64 -10.13
CA SER A 54 30.95 12.88 -9.59
C SER A 54 30.79 11.38 -9.85
N LEU A 55 31.91 10.65 -9.98
CA LEU A 55 31.89 9.19 -10.18
C LEU A 55 31.08 8.48 -9.08
N PHE A 56 31.22 8.92 -7.83
CA PHE A 56 30.47 8.41 -6.69
C PHE A 56 28.95 8.54 -6.91
N ASN A 57 28.46 9.72 -7.31
CA ASN A 57 27.03 9.94 -7.55
C ASN A 57 26.50 9.07 -8.70
N LYS A 58 27.30 8.86 -9.75
CA LYS A 58 26.91 7.98 -10.88
C LYS A 58 26.77 6.53 -10.42
N VAL A 59 27.76 6.01 -9.69
CA VAL A 59 27.72 4.64 -9.14
C VAL A 59 26.55 4.46 -8.19
N LEU A 60 26.32 5.44 -7.32
CA LEU A 60 25.18 5.43 -6.39
C LEU A 60 23.84 5.41 -7.15
N MET A 61 23.68 6.28 -8.15
CA MET A 61 22.46 6.35 -8.95
C MET A 61 22.18 5.03 -9.66
N TYR A 62 23.18 4.44 -10.33
CA TYR A 62 22.99 3.15 -11.00
C TYR A 62 22.67 2.04 -10.00
N THR A 63 23.38 1.97 -8.88
CA THR A 63 23.09 0.93 -7.88
C THR A 63 21.68 1.07 -7.30
N LEU A 64 21.20 2.29 -7.06
CA LEU A 64 19.89 2.53 -6.46
C LEU A 64 18.71 2.46 -7.45
N LEU A 65 18.95 2.72 -8.74
CA LEU A 65 17.92 2.72 -9.78
C LEU A 65 17.01 1.47 -9.77
N PRO A 66 17.52 0.22 -9.76
CA PRO A 66 16.66 -0.96 -9.78
C PRO A 66 15.78 -1.08 -8.52
N PHE A 67 16.29 -0.65 -7.36
CA PHE A 67 15.51 -0.64 -6.11
C PHE A 67 14.38 0.39 -6.17
N MET A 68 14.66 1.58 -6.70
CA MET A 68 13.64 2.61 -6.89
C MET A 68 12.57 2.18 -7.89
N LEU A 69 12.97 1.56 -9.01
CA LEU A 69 12.04 1.02 -10.00
C LEU A 69 11.19 -0.11 -9.40
N TYR A 70 11.80 -1.02 -8.63
CA TYR A 70 11.06 -2.06 -7.93
C TYR A 70 10.03 -1.47 -6.96
N ALA A 71 10.41 -0.53 -6.10
CA ALA A 71 9.48 0.11 -5.18
C ALA A 71 8.30 0.77 -5.92
N MET A 72 8.59 1.45 -7.04
CA MET A 72 7.56 2.08 -7.88
C MET A 72 6.61 1.04 -8.50
N PHE A 73 7.14 0.00 -9.16
CA PHE A 73 6.32 -1.04 -9.78
C PHE A 73 5.56 -1.87 -8.75
N TRP A 74 6.16 -2.17 -7.60
CA TRP A 74 5.50 -2.86 -6.50
C TRP A 74 4.30 -2.06 -6.00
N MET A 75 4.46 -0.76 -5.76
CA MET A 75 3.35 0.12 -5.37
C MET A 75 2.22 0.12 -6.39
N ILE A 76 2.55 0.19 -7.69
CA ILE A 76 1.54 0.25 -8.76
C ILE A 76 0.84 -1.10 -8.94
N ILE A 77 1.59 -2.19 -9.05
CA ILE A 77 1.08 -3.52 -9.43
C ILE A 77 0.43 -4.22 -8.24
N VAL A 78 1.02 -4.13 -7.04
CA VAL A 78 0.53 -4.87 -5.86
C VAL A 78 -0.60 -4.12 -5.16
N HIS A 79 -0.58 -2.79 -5.18
CA HIS A 79 -1.53 -1.97 -4.42
C HIS A 79 -2.43 -1.11 -5.31
N ALA A 80 -1.88 -0.18 -6.08
CA ALA A 80 -2.67 0.88 -6.73
C ALA A 80 -3.66 0.37 -7.78
N LEU A 81 -3.16 -0.40 -8.75
CA LEU A 81 -3.96 -0.89 -9.86
C LEU A 81 -5.04 -1.88 -9.38
N PRO A 82 -4.72 -2.87 -8.52
CA PRO A 82 -5.74 -3.77 -7.99
C PRO A 82 -6.75 -3.10 -7.07
N ASP A 83 -6.36 -2.06 -6.33
CA ASP A 83 -7.30 -1.26 -5.54
C ASP A 83 -8.32 -0.56 -6.44
N LEU A 84 -7.85 0.12 -7.49
CA LEU A 84 -8.72 0.76 -8.48
C LEU A 84 -9.68 -0.24 -9.13
N VAL A 85 -9.20 -1.43 -9.48
CA VAL A 85 -10.05 -2.49 -10.02
C VAL A 85 -11.07 -2.95 -8.97
N THR A 86 -10.64 -3.17 -7.73
CA THR A 86 -11.52 -3.60 -6.63
C THR A 86 -12.60 -2.57 -6.32
N LEU A 87 -12.26 -1.28 -6.35
CA LEU A 87 -13.23 -0.19 -6.21
C LEU A 87 -14.26 -0.18 -7.35
N ALA A 88 -13.80 -0.40 -8.58
CA ALA A 88 -14.64 -0.34 -9.77
C ALA A 88 -15.60 -1.53 -9.91
N VAL A 89 -15.11 -2.75 -9.72
CA VAL A 89 -15.88 -3.98 -10.03
C VAL A 89 -16.06 -4.93 -8.83
N GLY A 90 -15.50 -4.60 -7.67
CA GLY A 90 -15.57 -5.47 -6.49
C GLY A 90 -16.97 -5.52 -5.87
N ASP A 91 -17.26 -6.68 -5.30
CA ASP A 91 -18.52 -6.96 -4.60
C ASP A 91 -18.44 -6.47 -3.15
N PRO A 92 -19.58 -6.04 -2.55
CA PRO A 92 -19.64 -5.72 -1.13
C PRO A 92 -19.10 -6.88 -0.28
N HIS A 93 -18.17 -6.56 0.62
CA HIS A 93 -17.53 -7.54 1.48
C HIS A 93 -17.42 -7.01 2.91
N GLU A 94 -17.67 -7.89 3.86
CA GLU A 94 -17.53 -7.62 5.29
C GLU A 94 -16.63 -8.70 5.90
N GLU A 95 -15.56 -8.28 6.56
CA GLU A 95 -14.58 -9.18 7.19
C GLU A 95 -14.49 -8.87 8.69
N PRO A 96 -14.90 -9.77 9.58
CA PRO A 96 -14.68 -9.60 11.02
C PRO A 96 -13.18 -9.71 11.31
N ALA A 97 -12.64 -8.73 12.01
CA ALA A 97 -11.23 -8.63 12.35
C ALA A 97 -11.06 -8.26 13.83
N SER A 98 -10.08 -8.89 14.47
CA SER A 98 -9.62 -8.48 15.79
C SER A 98 -8.67 -7.30 15.64
N LEU A 99 -9.12 -6.11 16.06
CA LEU A 99 -8.39 -4.85 15.93
C LEU A 99 -8.13 -4.24 17.30
N ILE A 100 -6.98 -3.57 17.45
CA ILE A 100 -6.62 -2.81 18.64
C ILE A 100 -6.49 -1.33 18.28
N ARG A 101 -6.92 -0.45 19.19
CA ARG A 101 -6.75 0.99 19.02
C ARG A 101 -5.28 1.37 19.21
N ASP A 102 -4.79 2.28 18.38
CA ASP A 102 -3.46 2.86 18.51
C ASP A 102 -3.55 4.37 18.30
N GLU A 103 -2.86 5.14 19.16
CA GLU A 103 -2.84 6.60 19.07
C GLU A 103 -1.47 7.08 18.57
N TYR A 104 -1.47 7.81 17.46
CA TYR A 104 -0.26 8.35 16.86
C TYR A 104 -0.12 9.85 17.14
N HIS A 105 1.00 10.27 17.71
CA HIS A 105 1.24 11.67 18.09
C HIS A 105 2.11 12.47 17.09
N GLY A 106 2.26 11.99 15.86
CA GLY A 106 3.06 12.68 14.85
C GLY A 106 2.34 13.86 14.18
N ARG A 107 3.11 14.76 13.56
CA ARG A 107 2.60 15.93 12.81
C ARG A 107 1.97 15.60 11.45
N ARG A 108 2.10 14.36 10.96
CA ARG A 108 1.60 13.90 9.65
C ARG A 108 0.92 12.55 9.83
N GLY A 109 -0.27 12.37 9.24
CA GLY A 109 -1.08 11.16 9.35
C GLY A 109 -2.28 11.32 10.30
N CYS A 110 -3.07 10.26 10.45
CA CYS A 110 -4.20 10.26 11.37
C CYS A 110 -3.77 9.96 12.80
N ARG A 111 -4.31 10.74 13.74
CA ARG A 111 -4.05 10.59 15.18
C ARG A 111 -4.68 9.34 15.76
N TYR A 112 -5.91 9.04 15.34
CA TYR A 112 -6.69 7.92 15.84
C TYR A 112 -6.74 6.83 14.78
N ARG A 113 -6.23 5.65 15.12
CA ARG A 113 -6.14 4.53 14.18
C ARG A 113 -6.39 3.20 14.89
N VAL A 114 -6.66 2.18 14.08
CA VAL A 114 -6.76 0.79 14.52
C VAL A 114 -5.80 -0.07 13.71
N GLU A 115 -5.21 -1.06 14.37
CA GLU A 115 -4.26 -2.00 13.79
C GLU A 115 -4.69 -3.44 14.09
N GLY A 116 -4.23 -4.39 13.27
CA GLY A 116 -4.51 -5.80 13.47
C GLY A 116 -3.99 -6.66 12.33
N GLU A 117 -4.04 -7.98 12.54
CA GLU A 117 -3.46 -8.96 11.61
C GLU A 117 -4.10 -8.90 10.21
N ALA A 118 -5.40 -8.64 10.13
CA ALA A 118 -6.14 -8.47 8.88
C ALA A 118 -5.58 -7.30 8.02
N LEU A 119 -4.93 -6.32 8.65
CA LEU A 119 -4.36 -5.15 7.99
C LEU A 119 -2.86 -5.31 7.69
N ARG A 120 -2.22 -6.44 8.03
CA ARG A 120 -0.75 -6.58 7.96
C ARG A 120 -0.17 -6.43 6.55
N ARG A 121 -0.89 -6.89 5.52
CA ARG A 121 -0.46 -6.79 4.11
C ARG A 121 -0.82 -5.47 3.45
N LYS A 122 -1.55 -4.60 4.16
CA LYS A 122 -1.88 -3.25 3.71
C LYS A 122 -0.60 -2.41 3.67
N PHE A 123 -0.52 -1.47 2.73
CA PHE A 123 0.64 -0.58 2.62
C PHE A 123 0.87 0.22 3.92
N LEU A 124 -0.21 0.73 4.51
CA LEU A 124 -0.24 1.22 5.88
C LEU A 124 -0.97 0.18 6.72
N SER A 125 -0.29 -0.49 7.64
CA SER A 125 -0.86 -1.56 8.49
C SER A 125 -1.92 -1.09 9.51
N HIS A 126 -2.53 0.06 9.26
CA HIS A 126 -3.55 0.68 10.09
C HIS A 126 -4.72 1.23 9.26
N VAL A 127 -5.85 1.47 9.92
CA VAL A 127 -6.99 2.21 9.37
C VAL A 127 -7.26 3.40 10.27
N CYS A 128 -7.45 4.57 9.67
CA CYS A 128 -7.82 5.79 10.40
C CYS A 128 -9.29 5.73 10.82
N ILE A 129 -9.56 6.09 12.07
CA ILE A 129 -10.92 6.12 12.63
C ILE A 129 -11.23 7.49 13.24
N GLY A 130 -12.51 7.80 13.43
CA GLY A 130 -12.93 9.05 14.08
C GLY A 130 -12.63 9.04 15.57
N GLU A 131 -12.35 10.22 16.14
CA GLU A 131 -12.05 10.41 17.57
C GLU A 131 -13.14 9.86 18.49
N MET A 132 -14.42 10.12 18.18
CA MET A 132 -15.54 9.62 18.97
C MET A 132 -15.57 8.09 19.01
N PHE A 133 -15.36 7.44 17.87
CA PHE A 133 -15.31 5.98 17.79
C PHE A 133 -14.09 5.44 18.55
N PHE A 134 -12.94 6.11 18.45
CA PHE A 134 -11.71 5.73 19.16
C PHE A 134 -11.86 5.80 20.68
N ALA A 135 -12.51 6.85 21.20
CA ALA A 135 -12.73 7.04 22.63
C ALA A 135 -13.59 5.93 23.27
N GLU A 136 -14.47 5.32 22.48
CA GLU A 136 -15.34 4.22 22.91
C GLU A 136 -14.66 2.84 22.85
N LEU A 137 -13.54 2.71 22.13
CA LEU A 137 -12.79 1.47 22.02
C LEU A 137 -11.95 1.24 23.29
N PRO A 138 -11.90 0.02 23.84
CA PRO A 138 -11.03 -0.31 24.95
C PRO A 138 -9.57 -0.48 24.50
N ASP A 139 -8.62 -0.41 25.45
CA ASP A 139 -7.18 -0.67 25.22
C ASP A 139 -6.82 -2.16 25.02
N ARG A 140 -7.74 -2.95 24.47
CA ARG A 140 -7.57 -4.38 24.20
C ARG A 140 -8.10 -4.73 22.82
N PRO A 141 -7.65 -5.83 22.20
CA PRO A 141 -8.19 -6.28 20.93
C PRO A 141 -9.71 -6.47 21.01
N VAL A 142 -10.43 -5.92 20.05
CA VAL A 142 -11.89 -6.04 19.92
C VAL A 142 -12.27 -6.55 18.54
N ALA A 143 -13.33 -7.34 18.49
CA ALA A 143 -13.94 -7.74 17.24
C ALA A 143 -14.64 -6.54 16.59
N LEU A 144 -14.12 -6.10 15.46
CA LEU A 144 -14.70 -5.07 14.61
C LEU A 144 -14.93 -5.68 13.22
N VAL A 145 -15.85 -5.08 12.46
CA VAL A 145 -16.13 -5.50 11.09
C VAL A 145 -15.52 -4.48 10.14
N LEU A 146 -14.60 -4.93 9.30
CA LEU A 146 -14.10 -4.17 8.18
C LEU A 146 -15.10 -4.28 7.03
N LYS A 147 -15.54 -3.15 6.47
CA LYS A 147 -16.51 -3.12 5.38
C LYS A 147 -15.92 -2.43 4.15
N GLY A 148 -16.22 -2.97 2.98
CA GLY A 148 -15.81 -2.38 1.72
C GLY A 148 -16.10 -3.27 0.53
N LYS A 149 -15.13 -3.40 -0.37
CA LYS A 149 -15.27 -4.20 -1.61
C LYS A 149 -14.14 -5.20 -1.75
N ALA A 150 -14.45 -6.41 -2.18
CA ALA A 150 -13.45 -7.44 -2.44
C ALA A 150 -13.47 -7.92 -3.88
N THR A 151 -12.29 -8.31 -4.36
CA THR A 151 -12.08 -9.09 -5.57
C THR A 151 -11.05 -10.17 -5.30
N TRP A 152 -10.73 -10.99 -6.30
CA TRP A 152 -9.61 -11.93 -6.21
C TRP A 152 -8.26 -11.25 -5.88
N PHE A 153 -8.10 -9.98 -6.25
CA PHE A 153 -6.88 -9.22 -5.94
C PHE A 153 -6.70 -8.91 -4.46
N GLY A 154 -7.79 -8.82 -3.71
CA GLY A 154 -7.77 -8.38 -2.31
C GLY A 154 -9.01 -7.60 -1.91
N PHE A 155 -8.86 -6.86 -0.82
CA PHE A 155 -9.95 -6.18 -0.13
C PHE A 155 -9.67 -4.69 0.03
N HIS A 156 -10.53 -3.85 -0.53
CA HIS A 156 -10.56 -2.41 -0.29
C HIS A 156 -11.41 -2.13 0.95
N VAL A 157 -10.80 -1.60 2.00
CA VAL A 157 -11.46 -1.22 3.25
C VAL A 157 -12.00 0.20 3.13
N SER A 158 -13.32 0.37 3.16
CA SER A 158 -13.96 1.68 3.13
C SER A 158 -14.27 2.24 4.51
N HIS A 159 -14.69 1.41 5.45
CA HIS A 159 -15.00 1.83 6.82
C HIS A 159 -14.92 0.67 7.82
N VAL A 160 -14.84 1.02 9.10
CA VAL A 160 -14.83 0.08 10.23
C VAL A 160 -16.12 0.27 11.02
N ALA A 161 -16.80 -0.83 11.34
CA ALA A 161 -18.01 -0.84 12.15
C ALA A 161 -17.87 -1.79 13.33
N ARG A 162 -18.72 -1.63 14.35
CA ARG A 162 -18.82 -2.66 15.41
C ARG A 162 -19.55 -3.88 14.86
N ASP A 163 -19.16 -5.04 15.37
CA ASP A 163 -19.91 -6.26 15.15
C ASP A 163 -21.25 -6.18 15.90
N THR A 164 -22.34 -5.92 15.18
CA THR A 164 -23.71 -5.87 15.73
C THR A 164 -24.34 -7.26 15.83
N THR A 165 -23.60 -8.32 15.46
CA THR A 165 -24.07 -9.71 15.46
C THR A 165 -23.66 -10.51 16.70
N SER A 166 -23.01 -9.88 17.68
CA SER A 166 -22.79 -10.51 18.99
C SER A 166 -24.01 -10.29 19.90
N PRO A 167 -24.71 -11.35 20.33
CA PRO A 167 -25.86 -11.27 21.25
C PRO A 167 -25.49 -10.74 22.65
#